data_AF-A0AAU9UC55-F1
#
_entry.id   AF-A0AAU9UC55-F1
#
_cell.length_a   1.000
_cell.length_b   1.000
_cell.length_c   1.000
_cell.angle_alpha   90.00
_cell.angle_beta   90.00
_cell.angle_gamma   90.00
#
_symmetry.space_group_name_H-M   'P 1'
#
loop_
_entity.id
_entity.type
_entity.pdbx_description
1 polymer ?
#
loop_
_entity_poly.entity_id
_entity_poly.type
_entity_poly.pdbx_seq_one_letter_code
_entity_poly.pdbx_strand_id
1 'polypeptide(L)'
;MICEDYRLRVVYDGSKPIGSRVLNVTIRCIDCDVPRYLPLVQDQYYKVVSQDFIGNGGGGYTMISNNRQNVEVIGVDYDVVMNYMNRQAPILKDLDGRIQITDACMSN
;
A
#
# COMPACT_ATOMS: atom_id res chain seq x y z
N MET A 1 -5.32 17.38 3.33
CA MET A 1 -4.39 16.26 3.10
C MET A 1 -5.19 15.16 2.40
N ILE A 2 -5.05 15.01 1.09
CA ILE A 2 -5.80 14.00 0.33
C ILE A 2 -4.95 12.73 0.31
N CYS A 3 -5.49 11.59 0.78
CA CYS A 3 -4.75 10.32 0.81
C CYS A 3 -4.38 9.78 -0.59
N GLU A 4 -4.84 10.43 -1.66
CA GLU A 4 -4.59 10.05 -3.06
C GLU A 4 -3.14 10.18 -3.49
N ASP A 5 -2.32 10.88 -2.71
CA ASP A 5 -0.92 11.11 -3.03
C ASP A 5 0.04 10.02 -2.51
N TYR A 6 -0.39 9.19 -1.56
CA TYR A 6 0.44 8.15 -0.95
C TYR A 6 0.39 6.90 -1.83
N ARG A 7 1.43 6.70 -2.65
CA ARG A 7 1.53 5.55 -3.54
C ARG A 7 2.75 4.69 -3.21
N LEU A 8 2.48 3.41 -2.99
CA LEU A 8 3.45 2.32 -2.95
C LEU A 8 3.58 1.73 -4.36
N ARG A 9 4.82 1.46 -4.80
CA ARG A 9 5.13 0.68 -6.00
C ARG A 9 5.99 -0.52 -5.62
N VAL A 10 5.56 -1.72 -6.00
CA VAL A 10 6.27 -2.96 -5.69
C VAL A 10 6.51 -3.78 -6.94
N VAL A 11 7.72 -4.28 -7.08
CA VAL A 11 8.10 -5.28 -8.09
C VAL A 11 8.34 -6.60 -7.37
N TYR A 12 7.61 -7.62 -7.81
CA TYR A 12 7.75 -8.98 -7.35
C TYR A 12 8.39 -9.85 -8.42
N ASP A 13 9.09 -10.89 -7.99
CA ASP A 13 9.46 -12.06 -8.79
C ASP A 13 8.67 -13.25 -8.25
N GLY A 14 7.74 -13.77 -9.06
CA GLY A 14 6.91 -14.90 -8.69
C GLY A 14 7.75 -16.15 -8.45
N SER A 15 8.69 -16.45 -9.34
CA SER A 15 9.49 -17.68 -9.35
C SER A 15 10.32 -17.89 -8.08
N LYS A 16 10.59 -16.81 -7.32
CA LYS A 16 11.35 -16.90 -6.07
C LYS A 16 10.62 -17.63 -4.95
N PRO A 17 11.37 -18.26 -4.02
CA PRO A 17 10.80 -18.89 -2.84
C PRO A 17 9.95 -17.94 -2.00
N ILE A 18 9.00 -18.50 -1.26
CA ILE A 18 8.18 -17.77 -0.30
C ILE A 18 9.11 -16.98 0.65
N GLY A 19 8.78 -15.70 0.88
CA GLY A 19 9.59 -14.78 1.69
C GLY A 19 10.68 -14.02 0.91
N SER A 20 10.98 -14.41 -0.33
CA SER A 20 12.04 -13.78 -1.16
C SER A 20 11.52 -13.20 -2.48
N ARG A 21 10.20 -12.99 -2.60
CA ARG A 21 9.55 -12.55 -3.85
C ARG A 21 9.56 -11.04 -4.09
N VAL A 22 9.83 -10.22 -3.08
CA VAL A 22 9.88 -8.77 -3.24
C VAL A 22 11.25 -8.37 -3.79
N LEU A 23 11.31 -7.84 -5.02
CA LEU A 23 12.55 -7.35 -5.63
C LEU A 23 12.83 -5.89 -5.30
N ASN A 24 11.80 -5.05 -5.35
CA ASN A 24 11.93 -3.62 -5.15
C ASN A 24 10.65 -3.02 -4.57
N VAL A 25 10.80 -2.08 -3.65
CA VAL A 25 9.71 -1.28 -3.09
C VAL A 25 10.10 0.18 -3.17
N THR A 26 9.26 0.99 -3.81
CA THR A 26 9.42 2.44 -3.82
C THR A 26 8.15 3.13 -3.32
N ILE A 27 8.33 4.24 -2.62
CA ILE A 27 7.26 5.00 -1.98
C ILE A 27 7.34 6.43 -2.51
N ARG A 28 6.19 7.02 -2.82
CA ARG A 28 6.12 8.45 -3.16
C ARG A 28 6.42 9.29 -1.91
N CYS A 29 7.43 10.15 -1.99
CA CYS A 29 7.84 10.98 -0.86
C CYS A 29 6.73 11.98 -0.48
N ILE A 30 6.62 12.20 0.83
CA ILE A 30 5.65 13.12 1.44
C ILE A 30 6.31 14.42 1.92
N ASP A 31 7.62 14.33 2.21
CA ASP A 31 8.46 15.43 2.69
C ASP A 31 9.47 15.78 1.59
N CYS A 32 8.95 16.34 0.50
CA CYS A 32 9.72 16.71 -0.69
C CYS A 32 8.96 17.75 -1.52
N ASP A 33 9.67 18.74 -2.07
CA ASP A 33 9.04 19.83 -2.85
C ASP A 33 8.33 19.32 -4.12
N VAL A 34 8.95 18.33 -4.78
CA VAL A 34 8.41 17.67 -5.97
C VAL A 34 8.23 16.19 -5.67
N PRO A 35 6.97 15.69 -5.66
CA PRO A 35 6.70 14.29 -5.35
C PRO A 35 7.37 13.35 -6.34
N ARG A 36 8.20 12.45 -5.81
CA ARG A 36 8.95 11.44 -6.56
C ARG A 36 8.96 10.12 -5.80
N TYR A 37 9.21 9.03 -6.51
CA TYR A 37 9.39 7.72 -5.89
C TYR A 37 10.80 7.58 -5.37
N LEU A 38 10.92 7.19 -4.10
CA LEU A 38 12.18 6.88 -3.43
C LEU A 38 12.16 5.42 -2.95
N PRO A 39 13.32 4.75 -2.84
CA PRO A 39 13.39 3.42 -2.24
C PRO A 39 12.85 3.41 -0.81
N LEU A 40 12.18 2.33 -0.43
CA LEU A 40 11.79 2.09 0.97
C LEU A 40 13.04 1.96 1.84
N VAL A 41 13.04 2.63 2.98
CA VAL A 41 14.08 2.57 4.02
C VAL A 41 13.55 1.73 5.17
N GLN A 42 14.23 0.62 5.48
CA GLN A 42 13.70 -0.39 6.42
C GLN A 42 13.54 0.14 7.85
N ASP A 43 14.45 1.00 8.30
CA ASP A 43 14.47 1.53 9.66
C ASP A 43 13.69 2.86 9.81
N GLN A 44 12.76 3.12 8.89
CA GLN A 44 11.93 4.34 8.89
C GLN A 44 10.45 4.01 9.12
N TYR A 45 9.76 4.85 9.89
CA TYR A 45 8.32 4.77 10.06
C TYR A 45 7.57 5.42 8.89
N TYR A 46 6.54 4.74 8.40
CA TYR A 46 5.65 5.23 7.35
C TYR A 46 4.20 5.28 7.85
N LYS A 47 3.46 6.32 7.46
CA LYS A 47 2.01 6.39 7.70
C LYS A 47 1.31 5.55 6.63
N VAL A 48 0.54 4.55 7.06
CA VAL A 48 -0.19 3.63 6.18
C VAL A 48 -1.66 3.64 6.57
N VAL A 49 -2.55 3.73 5.57
CA VAL A 49 -3.99 3.52 5.75
C VAL A 49 -4.30 2.07 5.41
N SER A 50 -5.03 1.39 6.30
CA SER A 50 -5.43 0.00 6.12
C SER A 50 -6.79 -0.23 6.79
N GLN A 51 -7.46 -1.33 6.43
CA GLN A 51 -8.64 -1.79 7.15
C GLN A 51 -8.27 -2.26 8.55
N ASP A 52 -9.20 -2.10 9.49
CA ASP A 52 -9.01 -2.53 10.89
C ASP A 52 -8.66 -4.02 11.00
N PHE A 53 -9.26 -4.87 10.15
CA PHE A 53 -8.95 -6.31 10.08
C PHE A 53 -7.45 -6.59 9.86
N ILE A 54 -6.83 -5.94 8.88
CA ILE A 54 -5.40 -6.11 8.57
C ILE A 54 -4.54 -5.43 9.63
N GLY A 55 -4.93 -4.22 10.06
CA GLY A 55 -4.24 -3.47 11.11
C GLY A 55 -4.17 -4.19 12.45
N ASN A 56 -5.15 -5.05 12.75
CA ASN A 56 -5.21 -5.89 13.95
C ASN A 56 -4.65 -7.31 13.72
N GLY A 57 -3.98 -7.57 12.60
CA GLY A 57 -3.27 -8.82 12.34
C GLY A 57 -4.13 -9.96 11.76
N GLY A 58 -5.38 -9.66 11.35
CA GLY A 58 -6.21 -10.58 10.59
C GLY A 58 -5.52 -11.07 9.32
N GLY A 59 -5.83 -12.28 8.86
CA GLY A 59 -5.21 -12.88 7.68
C GLY A 59 -3.74 -13.26 7.84
N GLY A 60 -3.21 -13.29 9.07
CA GLY A 60 -1.81 -13.63 9.36
C GLY A 60 -0.85 -12.44 9.34
N TYR A 61 -1.35 -11.21 9.21
CA TYR A 61 -0.55 -9.98 9.19
C TYR A 61 -0.13 -9.50 10.59
N THR A 62 0.23 -10.43 11.48
CA THR A 62 0.60 -10.11 12.88
C THR A 62 1.84 -9.21 12.99
N MET A 63 2.68 -9.19 11.96
CA MET A 63 3.80 -8.26 11.88
C MET A 63 3.33 -6.79 11.88
N ILE A 64 2.12 -6.49 11.40
CA ILE A 64 1.55 -5.14 11.45
C ILE A 64 1.04 -4.83 12.85
N SER A 65 0.20 -5.71 13.43
CA SER A 65 -0.38 -5.48 14.76
C SER A 65 0.67 -5.32 15.85
N ASN A 66 1.79 -6.05 15.73
CA ASN A 66 2.87 -6.05 16.71
C ASN A 66 3.81 -4.84 16.62
N ASN A 67 3.83 -4.12 15.49
CA ASN A 67 4.80 -3.04 15.22
C ASN A 67 4.16 -1.68 14.86
N ARG A 68 2.82 -1.60 14.77
CA ARG A 68 2.13 -0.33 14.49
C ARG A 68 2.16 0.62 15.69
N GLN A 69 2.15 1.92 15.40
CA GLN A 69 2.06 2.98 16.39
C GLN A 69 1.22 4.15 15.85
N ASN A 70 0.78 5.04 16.73
CA ASN A 70 0.00 6.24 16.36
C ASN A 70 -1.25 5.91 15.51
N VAL A 71 -2.03 4.93 15.98
CA VAL A 71 -3.23 4.44 15.28
C VAL A 71 -4.36 5.44 15.37
N GLU A 72 -4.98 5.74 14.22
CA GLU A 72 -6.09 6.67 14.08
C GLU A 72 -7.22 6.00 13.29
N VAL A 73 -8.46 6.08 13.82
CA VAL A 73 -9.64 5.55 13.13
C VAL A 73 -10.24 6.65 12.26
N ILE A 74 -10.23 6.45 10.94
CA ILE A 74 -10.63 7.46 9.95
C ILE A 74 -12.15 7.45 9.71
N GLY A 75 -12.80 6.30 9.87
CA GLY A 75 -14.24 6.13 9.63
C GLY A 75 -14.58 4.72 9.20
N VAL A 76 -15.85 4.49 8.88
CA VAL A 76 -16.32 3.20 8.34
C VAL A 76 -16.01 3.15 6.83
N ASP A 77 -15.58 1.98 6.35
CA ASP A 77 -15.08 1.79 4.99
C ASP A 77 -16.07 2.22 3.91
N TYR A 78 -17.34 1.80 4.01
CA TYR A 78 -18.38 2.16 3.05
C TYR A 78 -18.65 3.67 3.06
N ASP A 79 -18.64 4.33 4.22
CA ASP A 79 -18.82 5.78 4.32
C ASP A 79 -17.67 6.54 3.67
N VAL A 80 -16.43 6.09 3.87
CA VAL A 80 -15.23 6.69 3.25
C VAL A 80 -15.30 6.55 1.73
N VAL A 81 -15.66 5.36 1.23
CA VAL A 81 -15.79 5.12 -0.21
C VAL A 81 -16.93 5.93 -0.81
N MET A 82 -18.11 5.94 -0.19
CA MET A 82 -19.25 6.74 -0.66
C MET A 82 -18.92 8.23 -0.74
N ASN A 83 -18.24 8.77 0.28
CA ASN A 83 -17.79 10.15 0.28
C ASN A 83 -16.81 10.46 -0.85
N TYR A 84 -15.90 9.53 -1.17
CA TYR A 84 -15.00 9.68 -2.32
C TYR A 84 -15.78 9.67 -3.65
N MET A 85 -16.68 8.71 -3.83
CA MET A 85 -17.49 8.57 -5.05
C MET A 85 -18.32 9.83 -5.33
N ASN A 86 -18.96 10.38 -4.30
CA ASN A 86 -19.77 11.59 -4.41
C ASN A 86 -18.95 12.84 -4.79
N ARG A 87 -17.67 12.91 -4.41
CA ARG A 87 -16.80 14.06 -4.69
C ARG A 87 -16.11 13.99 -6.05
N GLN A 88 -15.75 12.78 -6.49
CA GLN A 88 -14.84 12.57 -7.62
C GLN A 88 -15.55 12.09 -8.90
N ALA A 89 -16.87 12.10 -8.95
CA ALA A 89 -17.64 11.60 -10.11
C ALA A 89 -17.41 12.45 -11.38
N PRO A 90 -17.19 11.84 -12.57
CA PRO A 90 -17.16 10.40 -12.83
C PRO A 90 -15.83 9.74 -12.44
N ILE A 91 -15.90 8.51 -11.92
CA ILE A 91 -14.72 7.77 -11.46
C ILE A 91 -14.05 7.10 -12.67
N LEU A 92 -12.81 7.50 -12.94
CA LEU A 92 -11.93 6.87 -13.93
C LEU A 92 -10.78 6.15 -13.21
N LYS A 93 -10.54 4.89 -13.57
CA LYS A 93 -9.46 4.05 -13.02
C LYS A 93 -8.71 3.40 -14.16
N ASP A 94 -7.40 3.28 -13.99
CA ASP A 94 -6.48 2.69 -14.96
C ASP A 94 -5.41 1.86 -14.24
N LEU A 95 -4.76 0.97 -14.98
CA LEU A 95 -3.62 0.19 -14.52
C LEU A 95 -2.37 1.08 -14.50
N ASP A 96 -2.04 1.59 -13.32
CA ASP A 96 -0.95 2.56 -13.13
C ASP A 96 0.40 1.95 -12.71
N GLY A 97 0.52 0.62 -12.84
CA GLY A 97 1.77 -0.12 -12.59
C GLY A 97 2.24 -0.13 -11.14
N ARG A 98 1.33 0.06 -10.16
CA ARG A 98 1.64 -0.04 -8.72
C ARG A 98 2.22 -1.38 -8.31
N ILE A 99 1.72 -2.46 -8.89
CA ILE A 99 2.16 -3.82 -8.60
C ILE A 99 2.62 -4.42 -9.92
N GLN A 100 3.86 -4.88 -9.95
CA GLN A 100 4.44 -5.59 -11.08
C GLN A 100 4.90 -6.95 -10.60
N ILE A 101 4.58 -7.99 -11.37
CA ILE A 101 5.00 -9.37 -11.10
C ILE A 101 5.81 -9.83 -12.31
N THR A 102 7.10 -10.06 -12.12
CA THR A 102 7.96 -10.76 -13.06
C THR A 102 7.88 -12.25 -12.80
N ASP A 103 8.14 -13.06 -13.83
CA ASP A 103 8.27 -14.53 -13.72
C ASP A 103 7.21 -15.18 -12.83
N ALA A 104 5.94 -15.03 -13.22
CA ALA A 104 4.82 -15.53 -12.43
C ALA A 104 4.98 -17.02 -12.10
N CYS A 105 4.67 -17.43 -10.86
CA CYS A 105 4.61 -18.85 -10.52
C CYS A 105 3.53 -19.52 -11.38
N MET A 106 3.92 -20.25 -12.41
CA MET A 106 3.03 -21.21 -13.03
C MET A 106 3.25 -22.54 -12.33
N SER A 107 2.21 -23.02 -11.63
CA SER A 107 2.14 -24.43 -11.25
C SER A 107 2.09 -25.24 -12.54
N ASN A 108 3.13 -26.01 -12.81
CA ASN A 108 3.10 -27.01 -13.87
C ASN A 108 2.11 -28.12 -13.50
#